data_AF-A0A960N234-F1
#
_entry.id   AF-A0A960N234-F1
#
_cell.length_a   1.000
_cell.length_b   1.000
_cell.length_c   1.000
_cell.angle_alpha   90.00
_cell.angle_beta   90.00
_cell.angle_gamma   90.00
#
_symmetry.space_group_name_H-M   'P 1'
#
loop_
_entity.id
_entity.type
_entity.pdbx_description
1 polymer ?
#
loop_
_entity_poly.entity_id
_entity_poly.type
_entity_poly.pdbx_seq_one_letter_code
_entity_poly.pdbx_strand_id
1 'polypeptide(L)'
;GGGLPENLERLLGDKGADLKIPRWELGTIPKVLSHVEDQEAVKTFNMGWGWVAVVPASQAEAATGFHPGARVIGEISATHGVRVEVG
;
A
#
# COMPACT_ATOMS: atom_id res chain seq x y z
N GLY A 1 -14.44 -1.96 2.43
CA GLY A 1 -13.72 -0.70 2.21
C GLY A 1 -13.01 -0.39 3.51
N GLY A 2 -11.69 -0.19 3.45
CA GLY A 2 -10.78 -0.17 4.60
C GLY A 2 -9.34 0.23 4.24
N GLY A 3 -9.16 0.80 3.04
CA GLY A 3 -7.84 1.21 2.56
C GLY A 3 -6.83 0.05 2.42
N LEU A 4 -5.57 0.39 2.25
CA LEU A 4 -4.49 -0.60 2.13
C LEU A 4 -4.28 -1.45 3.40
N PRO A 5 -4.24 -0.86 4.62
CA PRO A 5 -3.97 -1.62 5.84
C PRO A 5 -4.97 -2.75 6.08
N GLU A 6 -6.27 -2.43 6.10
CA GLU A 6 -7.30 -3.42 6.43
C GLU A 6 -7.37 -4.56 5.40
N ASN A 7 -7.19 -4.23 4.11
CA ASN A 7 -7.19 -5.24 3.05
C ASN A 7 -6.01 -6.22 3.19
N LEU A 8 -4.83 -5.73 3.58
CA LEU A 8 -3.65 -6.57 3.76
C LEU A 8 -3.68 -7.34 5.08
N GLU A 9 -4.19 -6.76 6.17
CA GLU A 9 -4.35 -7.47 7.44
C GLU A 9 -5.26 -8.70 7.29
N ARG A 10 -6.35 -8.59 6.51
CA ARG A 10 -7.22 -9.73 6.17
C ARG A 10 -6.49 -10.84 5.41
N LEU A 11 -5.49 -10.51 4.60
CA LEU A 11 -4.69 -11.46 3.83
C LEU A 11 -3.58 -12.10 4.68
N LEU A 12 -2.96 -11.33 5.57
CA LEU A 12 -1.72 -11.70 6.26
C LEU A 12 -1.95 -12.46 7.58
N GLY A 13 -3.17 -12.42 8.13
CA GLY A 13 -3.51 -13.18 9.33
C GLY A 13 -2.72 -12.68 10.55
N ASP A 14 -1.84 -13.51 11.09
CA ASP A 14 -1.01 -13.18 12.25
C ASP A 14 0.23 -12.34 11.91
N LYS A 15 0.60 -12.27 10.63
CA LYS A 15 1.72 -11.45 10.14
C LYS A 15 1.33 -9.98 9.95
N GLY A 16 2.32 -9.13 9.76
CA GLY A 16 2.13 -7.74 9.36
C GLY A 16 2.87 -7.37 8.08
N ALA A 17 2.90 -6.08 7.78
CA ALA A 17 3.67 -5.55 6.66
C ALA A 17 4.13 -4.12 6.92
N ASP A 18 5.28 -3.78 6.37
CA ASP A 18 5.85 -2.42 6.39
C ASP A 18 5.86 -1.90 4.97
N LEU A 19 5.02 -0.88 4.69
CA LEU A 19 4.83 -0.32 3.37
C LEU A 19 5.28 1.14 3.31
N LYS A 20 5.90 1.51 2.19
CA LYS A 20 6.19 2.89 1.81
C LYS A 20 5.59 3.17 0.44
N ILE A 21 4.64 4.09 0.40
CA ILE A 21 3.94 4.48 -0.82
C ILE A 21 4.13 5.97 -1.10
N PRO A 22 4.20 6.40 -2.36
CA PRO A 22 4.22 7.82 -2.67
C PRO A 22 2.85 8.46 -2.41
N ARG A 23 2.82 9.78 -2.15
CA ARG A 23 1.57 10.54 -2.18
C ARG A 23 0.84 10.39 -3.53
N TRP A 24 -0.49 10.29 -3.48
CA TRP A 24 -1.30 10.10 -4.67
C TRP A 24 -1.59 11.43 -5.38
N GLU A 25 -0.87 11.68 -6.48
CA GLU A 25 -0.89 12.96 -7.19
C GLU A 25 -1.81 13.02 -8.43
N LEU A 26 -2.70 12.05 -8.63
CA LEU A 26 -3.48 11.97 -9.86
C LEU A 26 -4.62 13.00 -9.89
N GLY A 27 -4.60 13.90 -10.87
CA GLY A 27 -5.72 14.79 -11.17
C GLY A 27 -6.10 15.69 -9.99
N THR A 28 -7.36 15.60 -9.53
CA THR A 28 -7.86 16.41 -8.40
C THR A 28 -7.65 15.78 -7.03
N ILE A 29 -7.07 14.58 -6.96
CA ILE A 29 -6.88 13.85 -5.70
C ILE A 29 -6.05 14.63 -4.67
N PRO A 30 -4.96 15.35 -5.03
CA PRO A 30 -4.21 16.14 -4.05
C PRO A 30 -5.06 17.15 -3.28
N LYS A 31 -6.07 17.75 -3.92
CA LYS A 31 -6.99 18.68 -3.27
C LYS A 31 -7.91 17.98 -2.27
N VAL A 32 -8.24 16.72 -2.51
CA VAL A 32 -9.01 15.91 -1.55
C VAL A 32 -8.11 15.52 -0.38
N LEU A 33 -6.91 15.03 -0.69
CA LEU A 33 -5.94 14.58 0.31
C LEU A 33 -5.35 15.73 1.13
N SER A 34 -5.43 16.99 0.70
CA SER A 34 -5.01 18.14 1.51
C SER A 34 -5.94 18.41 2.70
N HIS A 35 -7.11 17.79 2.75
CA HIS A 35 -8.09 17.94 3.82
C HIS A 35 -8.12 16.77 4.80
N VAL A 36 -7.23 15.78 4.64
CA VAL A 36 -7.21 14.55 5.43
C VAL A 36 -5.77 14.24 5.84
N GLU A 37 -5.56 13.85 7.09
CA GLU A 37 -4.25 13.38 7.54
C GLU A 37 -3.88 12.07 6.83
N ASP A 38 -2.61 11.88 6.51
CA ASP A 38 -2.15 10.73 5.72
C ASP A 38 -2.52 9.39 6.35
N GLN A 39 -2.45 9.29 7.68
CA GLN A 39 -2.82 8.09 8.42
C GLN A 39 -4.31 7.74 8.31
N GLU A 40 -5.19 8.72 8.12
CA GLU A 40 -6.61 8.50 7.88
C GLU A 40 -6.90 8.27 6.40
N ALA A 41 -6.14 8.91 5.52
CA ALA A 41 -6.23 8.72 4.08
C ALA A 41 -5.93 7.27 3.68
N VAL A 42 -4.86 6.67 4.23
CA VAL A 42 -4.47 5.27 3.90
C VAL A 42 -5.48 4.22 4.37
N LYS A 43 -6.29 4.52 5.40
CA LYS A 43 -7.38 3.66 5.91
C LYS A 43 -8.68 3.81 5.12
N THR A 44 -8.82 4.90 4.38
CA THR A 44 -10.07 5.23 3.68
C THR A 44 -9.96 5.00 2.19
N PHE A 45 -8.88 5.52 1.59
CA PHE A 45 -8.63 5.47 0.15
C PHE A 45 -7.64 4.35 -0.18
N ASN A 46 -7.71 3.88 -1.43
CA ASN A 46 -6.71 2.94 -1.95
C ASN A 46 -5.35 3.61 -2.25
N MET A 47 -5.27 4.94 -2.17
CA MET A 47 -4.04 5.71 -2.43
C MET A 47 -3.44 5.45 -3.83
N GLY A 48 -4.28 5.13 -4.81
CA GLY A 48 -3.87 4.77 -6.18
C GLY A 48 -3.58 3.28 -6.39
N TRP A 49 -3.74 2.45 -5.37
CA TRP A 49 -3.43 1.02 -5.40
C TRP A 49 -4.70 0.16 -5.52
N GLY A 50 -5.15 -0.07 -6.75
CA GLY A 50 -6.32 -0.91 -7.01
C GLY A 50 -6.10 -2.41 -6.76
N TRP A 51 -4.85 -2.86 -6.78
CA TRP A 51 -4.48 -4.26 -6.56
C TRP A 51 -3.08 -4.37 -5.96
N VAL A 52 -2.87 -5.38 -5.10
CA VAL A 52 -1.59 -5.70 -4.45
C VAL A 52 -1.42 -7.22 -4.48
N ALA A 53 -0.19 -7.68 -4.72
CA ALA A 53 0.19 -9.09 -4.67
C ALA A 53 1.34 -9.30 -3.68
N VAL A 54 1.30 -10.43 -2.98
CA VAL A 54 2.40 -10.88 -2.10
C VAL A 54 3.14 -12.00 -2.83
N VAL A 55 4.44 -11.83 -3.01
CA VAL A 55 5.31 -12.78 -3.71
C VAL A 55 6.54 -13.09 -2.85
N PRO A 56 7.27 -14.19 -3.10
CA PRO A 56 8.58 -14.40 -2.50
C PRO A 56 9.50 -13.21 -2.78
N ALA A 57 10.31 -12.80 -1.79
CA ALA A 57 11.21 -11.66 -1.93
C ALA A 57 12.14 -11.76 -3.15
N SER A 58 12.60 -12.95 -3.50
CA SER A 58 13.43 -13.20 -4.69
C SER A 58 12.71 -12.95 -6.02
N GLN A 59 11.39 -12.83 -6.02
CA GLN A 59 10.56 -12.59 -7.20
C GLN A 59 9.99 -11.17 -7.25
N ALA A 60 10.17 -10.35 -6.20
CA ALA A 60 9.51 -9.05 -6.07
C ALA A 60 9.78 -8.11 -7.25
N GLU A 61 11.06 -7.93 -7.61
CA GLU A 61 11.46 -7.08 -8.73
C GLU A 61 10.93 -7.61 -10.08
N ALA A 62 11.12 -8.91 -10.35
CA ALA A 62 10.65 -9.53 -11.58
C ALA A 62 9.12 -9.43 -11.74
N ALA A 63 8.38 -9.56 -10.63
CA ALA A 63 6.93 -9.46 -10.61
C ALA A 63 6.42 -8.07 -11.01
N THR A 64 7.24 -7.02 -10.96
CA THR A 64 6.83 -5.67 -11.44
C THR A 64 6.79 -5.56 -12.97
N GLY A 65 7.43 -6.48 -13.69
CA GLY A 65 7.60 -6.40 -15.15
C GLY A 65 6.30 -6.49 -15.97
N PHE A 66 5.15 -6.82 -15.35
CA PHE A 66 3.87 -6.93 -16.07
C PHE A 66 3.27 -5.57 -16.47
N HIS A 67 3.63 -4.48 -15.78
CA HIS A 67 3.05 -3.16 -16.04
C HIS A 67 4.00 -2.02 -15.61
N PRO A 68 4.14 -0.94 -16.42
CA PRO A 68 5.06 0.16 -16.10
C PRO A 68 4.81 0.88 -14.76
N GLY A 69 3.57 0.84 -14.26
CA GLY A 69 3.20 1.42 -12.96
C GLY A 69 3.32 0.46 -11.77
N ALA A 70 3.64 -0.81 -12.01
CA ALA A 70 3.85 -1.77 -10.93
C ALA A 70 5.22 -1.54 -10.30
N ARG A 71 5.28 -1.65 -8.97
CA ARG A 71 6.49 -1.41 -8.18
C ARG A 71 6.37 -2.13 -6.85
N VAL A 72 7.51 -2.47 -6.26
CA VAL A 72 7.60 -2.97 -4.89
C VAL A 72 7.28 -1.83 -3.94
N ILE A 73 6.36 -2.06 -3.00
CA ILE A 73 5.88 -1.04 -2.04
C ILE A 73 6.22 -1.36 -0.59
N GLY A 74 6.83 -2.51 -0.31
CA GLY A 74 7.12 -2.93 1.06
C GLY A 74 7.36 -4.41 1.19
N GLU A 75 7.39 -4.87 2.43
CA GLU A 75 7.71 -6.24 2.81
C GLU A 75 6.81 -6.78 3.92
N ILE A 76 6.72 -8.10 4.02
CA ILE A 76 6.00 -8.77 5.10
C ILE A 76 6.85 -8.75 6.37
N SER A 77 6.24 -8.32 7.46
CA SER A 77 6.85 -8.19 8.78
C SER A 77 6.46 -9.36 9.68
N ALA A 78 7.36 -9.73 10.60
CA ALA A 78 7.05 -10.69 11.66
C ALA A 78 6.18 -10.06 12.77
N THR A 79 6.14 -8.73 12.84
CA THR A 79 5.29 -7.99 13.77
C THR A 79 3.89 -7.87 13.20
N HIS A 80 2.87 -8.22 13.98
CA HIS A 80 1.47 -8.09 13.59
C HIS A 80 1.09 -6.65 13.20
N GLY A 81 0.14 -6.52 12.26
CA GLY A 81 -0.41 -5.24 11.81
C GLY A 81 0.30 -4.65 10.59
N VAL A 82 -0.43 -3.85 9.80
CA VAL A 82 0.10 -3.23 8.58
C VAL A 82 0.41 -1.76 8.82
N ARG A 83 1.68 -1.37 8.64
CA ARG A 83 2.16 0.00 8.76
C ARG A 83 2.38 0.60 7.38
N VAL A 84 1.86 1.81 7.17
CA VAL A 84 1.96 2.51 5.88
C VAL A 84 2.53 3.91 6.12
N GLU A 85 3.68 4.16 5.49
CA GLU A 85 4.30 5.48 5.39
C GLU A 85 3.98 6.09 4.02
N VAL A 86 3.48 7.33 4.02
CA VAL A 86 3.30 8.12 2.80
C VAL A 86 4.52 9.03 2.65
N GLY A 87 5.25 8.86 1.55
CA GLY A 87 6.44 9.65 1.20
C GLY A 87 6.16 10.80 0.25
#